data_AF-A0ABF7QGS0-F1
#
_entry.id   AF-A0ABF7QGS0-F1
#
_cell.length_a   1.000
_cell.length_b   1.000
_cell.length_c   1.000
_cell.angle_alpha   90.00
_cell.angle_beta   90.00
_cell.angle_gamma   90.00
#
_symmetry.space_group_name_H-M   'P 1'
#
loop_
_entity.id
_entity.type
_entity.pdbx_description
1 polymer ?
#
loop_
_entity_poly.entity_id
_entity_poly.type
_entity_poly.pdbx_seq_one_letter_code
_entity_poly.pdbx_strand_id
1 'polypeptide(L)'
;MDSWDLKKWRKKHGFNQFEAAEKLGINRGGFQNWEREVRPISRAVELACQEITRRWQQRPDFGPVILVYADGPILQQSDEPYCVALRRCDRHPNNEAAIEEACRSGLDPLLSSPFILAEDGSVIWESPELLEECNRRSCAKPA
;
A
#
# COMPACT_ATOMS: atom_id res chain seq x y z
N MET A 1 18.06 -5.97 -0.60
CA MET A 1 17.85 -6.54 0.75
C MET A 1 19.00 -7.48 1.09
N ASP A 2 19.70 -7.22 2.19
CA ASP A 2 20.72 -8.12 2.75
C ASP A 2 20.19 -8.91 3.98
N SER A 3 21.06 -9.67 4.65
CA SER A 3 20.69 -10.48 5.82
C SER A 3 20.19 -9.63 7.00
N TRP A 4 20.73 -8.42 7.13
CA TRP A 4 20.38 -7.47 8.18
C TRP A 4 19.02 -6.84 7.90
N ASP A 5 18.77 -6.44 6.66
CA ASP A 5 17.46 -5.98 6.17
C ASP A 5 16.38 -7.03 6.40
N LEU A 6 16.67 -8.31 6.11
CA LEU A 6 15.72 -9.41 6.31
C LEU A 6 15.40 -9.64 7.80
N LYS A 7 16.42 -9.58 8.67
CA LYS A 7 16.22 -9.63 10.13
C LYS A 7 15.37 -8.45 10.63
N LYS A 8 15.63 -7.25 10.10
CA LYS A 8 14.88 -6.04 10.43
C LYS A 8 13.43 -6.16 9.98
N TRP A 9 13.19 -6.62 8.76
CA TRP A 9 11.85 -6.91 8.22
C TRP A 9 11.10 -7.90 9.11
N ARG A 10 11.73 -9.03 9.45
CA ARG A 10 11.13 -10.04 10.31
C ARG A 10 10.73 -9.48 11.67
N LYS A 11 11.62 -8.72 12.31
CA LYS A 11 11.35 -8.06 13.59
C LYS A 11 10.25 -7.00 13.49
N LYS A 12 10.23 -6.19 12.43
CA LYS A 12 9.19 -5.16 12.18
C LYS A 12 7.79 -5.79 12.18
N HIS A 13 7.66 -6.98 11.60
CA HIS A 13 6.41 -7.71 11.54
C HIS A 13 6.12 -8.60 12.77
N GLY A 14 7.04 -8.65 13.73
CA GLY A 14 6.91 -9.49 14.92
C GLY A 14 7.04 -10.99 14.67
N PHE A 15 7.52 -11.40 13.48
CA PHE A 15 7.59 -12.81 13.11
C PHE A 15 8.80 -13.52 13.76
N ASN A 16 8.60 -14.78 14.13
CA ASN A 16 9.71 -15.70 14.33
C ASN A 16 10.22 -16.26 12.97
N GLN A 17 11.33 -17.01 12.97
CA GLN A 17 11.90 -17.55 11.72
C GLN A 17 10.97 -18.53 11.00
N PHE A 18 10.15 -19.28 11.74
CA PHE A 18 9.21 -20.23 11.18
C PHE A 18 8.03 -19.51 10.52
N GLU A 19 7.42 -18.55 11.21
CA GLU A 19 6.35 -17.71 10.66
C GLU A 19 6.81 -16.92 9.43
N ALA A 20 8.02 -16.35 9.47
CA ALA A 20 8.58 -15.64 8.34
C ALA A 20 8.78 -16.56 7.12
N ALA A 21 9.24 -17.79 7.34
CA ALA A 21 9.36 -18.79 6.29
C ALA A 21 7.98 -19.19 5.72
N GLU A 22 6.99 -19.37 6.59
CA GLU A 22 5.62 -19.68 6.21
C GLU A 22 4.99 -18.56 5.36
N LYS A 23 5.15 -17.29 5.77
CA LYS A 23 4.68 -16.13 5.00
C LYS A 23 5.33 -16.02 3.62
N LEU A 24 6.57 -16.49 3.48
CA LEU A 24 7.30 -16.53 2.22
C LEU A 24 7.09 -17.83 1.43
N GLY A 25 6.28 -18.76 1.92
CA GLY A 25 5.98 -20.03 1.24
C GLY A 25 7.19 -20.97 1.12
N ILE A 26 8.15 -20.89 2.04
CA ILE A 26 9.38 -21.68 2.03
C ILE A 26 9.56 -22.48 3.31
N ASN A 27 10.53 -23.40 3.31
CA ASN A 27 10.92 -24.09 4.54
C ASN A 27 11.76 -23.18 5.46
N ARG A 28 11.70 -23.44 6.77
CA ARG A 28 12.46 -22.71 7.81
C ARG A 28 13.97 -22.72 7.56
N GLY A 29 14.53 -23.82 7.07
CA GLY A 29 15.96 -23.93 6.78
C GLY A 29 16.43 -22.95 5.71
N GLY A 30 15.61 -22.70 4.69
CA GLY A 30 15.85 -21.71 3.65
C GLY A 30 15.95 -20.31 4.23
N PHE A 31 15.00 -19.93 5.08
CA PHE A 31 15.01 -18.63 5.75
C PHE A 31 16.24 -18.46 6.67
N GLN A 32 16.57 -19.50 7.45
CA GLN A 32 17.74 -19.48 8.33
C GLN A 32 19.06 -19.32 7.55
N ASN A 33 19.18 -19.94 6.37
CA ASN A 33 20.36 -19.80 5.52
C ASN A 33 20.57 -18.36 5.06
N TRP A 34 19.50 -17.61 4.78
CA TRP A 34 19.59 -16.19 4.42
C TRP A 34 20.02 -15.33 5.61
N GLU A 35 19.43 -15.53 6.80
CA GLU A 35 19.83 -14.78 8.00
C GLU A 35 21.28 -15.03 8.44
N ARG A 36 21.85 -16.19 8.05
CA ARG A 36 23.25 -16.57 8.32
C ARG A 36 24.20 -16.25 7.17
N GLU A 37 23.73 -15.60 6.11
CA GLU A 37 24.53 -15.25 4.92
C GLU A 37 25.13 -16.46 4.20
N VAL A 38 24.57 -17.66 4.42
CA VAL A 38 24.99 -18.89 3.74
C VAL A 38 24.63 -18.84 2.26
N ARG A 39 23.54 -18.15 1.92
CA ARG A 39 23.08 -17.92 0.55
C ARG A 39 22.63 -16.48 0.37
N PRO A 40 22.84 -15.87 -0.82
CA PRO A 40 22.28 -14.57 -1.12
C PRO A 40 20.75 -14.64 -1.17
N ILE A 41 20.12 -13.53 -0.78
CA ILE A 41 18.67 -13.34 -0.90
C ILE A 41 18.38 -12.97 -2.35
N SER A 42 17.46 -13.69 -2.99
CA SER A 42 17.09 -13.39 -4.37
C SER A 42 16.18 -12.16 -4.44
N ARG A 43 16.17 -11.48 -5.60
CA ARG A 43 15.27 -10.36 -5.83
C ARG A 43 13.79 -10.72 -5.64
N ALA A 44 13.42 -11.96 -5.98
CA ALA A 44 12.06 -12.45 -5.78
C ALA A 44 11.63 -12.46 -4.30
N VAL A 45 12.54 -12.85 -3.40
CA VAL A 45 12.28 -12.85 -1.95
C VAL A 45 12.15 -11.44 -1.43
N GLU A 46 13.02 -10.53 -1.89
CA GLU A 46 12.92 -9.12 -1.53
C GLU A 46 11.57 -8.51 -1.95
N LEU A 47 11.10 -8.79 -3.17
CA LEU A 47 9.79 -8.35 -3.65
C LEU A 47 8.64 -8.96 -2.81
N ALA A 48 8.74 -10.23 -2.45
CA ALA A 48 7.74 -10.87 -1.59
C ALA A 48 7.69 -10.22 -0.19
N CYS A 49 8.85 -9.90 0.41
CA CYS A 49 8.90 -9.18 1.68
C CYS A 49 8.29 -7.76 1.57
N GLN A 50 8.49 -7.07 0.45
CA GLN A 50 7.88 -5.77 0.17
C GLN A 50 6.36 -5.88 0.08
N GLU A 51 5.84 -6.86 -0.65
CA GLU A 51 4.39 -7.08 -0.78
C GLU A 51 3.75 -7.45 0.56
N ILE A 52 4.37 -8.35 1.34
CA ILE A 52 3.89 -8.67 2.71
C ILE A 52 3.87 -7.40 3.57
N THR A 53 4.86 -6.52 3.42
CA THR A 53 4.90 -5.25 4.16
C THR A 53 3.77 -4.33 3.75
N ARG A 54 3.54 -4.16 2.45
CA ARG A 54 2.42 -3.37 1.92
C ARG A 54 1.08 -3.88 2.44
N ARG A 55 0.83 -5.19 2.37
CA ARG A 55 -0.41 -5.81 2.88
C ARG A 55 -0.59 -5.61 4.38
N TRP A 56 0.48 -5.68 5.16
CA TRP A 56 0.42 -5.36 6.60
C TRP A 56 0.09 -3.87 6.83
N GLN A 57 0.63 -2.98 5.99
CA GLN A 57 0.33 -1.54 6.02
C GLN A 57 -1.10 -1.22 5.57
N GLN A 58 -1.80 -2.11 4.86
CA GLN A 58 -3.21 -1.90 4.43
C GLN A 58 -4.23 -2.05 5.57
N ARG A 59 -3.80 -2.43 6.78
CA ARG A 59 -4.71 -2.53 7.93
C ARG A 59 -5.42 -1.19 8.22
N PRO A 60 -6.70 -1.18 8.64
CA PRO A 60 -7.46 0.05 8.87
C PRO A 60 -6.81 1.00 9.88
N ASP A 61 -6.16 0.46 10.90
CA ASP A 61 -5.53 1.18 12.00
C ASP A 61 -4.11 1.68 11.68
N PHE A 62 -3.53 1.29 10.53
CA PHE A 62 -2.21 1.75 10.14
C PHE A 62 -2.25 3.23 9.70
N GLY A 63 -1.34 4.02 10.25
CA GLY A 63 -1.11 5.40 9.87
C GLY A 63 -0.01 6.07 10.68
N PRO A 64 0.23 7.36 10.45
CA PRO A 64 -0.46 8.25 9.50
C PRO A 64 -0.19 7.91 8.02
N VAL A 65 -1.10 8.34 7.14
CA VAL A 65 -1.02 8.09 5.68
C VAL A 65 -1.38 9.35 4.89
N ILE A 66 -1.05 9.37 3.60
CA ILE A 66 -1.33 10.48 2.69
C ILE A 66 -2.22 9.96 1.57
N LEU A 67 -3.44 10.49 1.45
CA LEU A 67 -4.31 10.27 0.31
C LEU A 67 -3.90 11.24 -0.81
N VAL A 68 -3.62 10.70 -1.99
CA VAL A 68 -3.23 11.47 -3.16
C VAL A 68 -4.24 11.25 -4.26
N TYR A 69 -4.77 12.33 -4.84
CA TYR A 69 -5.75 12.30 -5.93
C TYR A 69 -5.69 13.59 -6.75
N ALA A 70 -6.26 13.59 -7.95
CA ALA A 70 -6.50 14.83 -8.69
C ALA A 70 -7.90 15.38 -8.38
N ASP A 71 -8.01 16.70 -8.24
CA ASP A 71 -9.30 17.40 -8.01
C ASP A 71 -10.08 17.68 -9.31
N GLY A 72 -9.63 17.12 -10.43
CA GLY A 72 -10.28 17.23 -11.73
C GLY A 72 -9.68 16.26 -12.76
N PRO A 73 -10.23 16.20 -13.99
CA PRO A 73 -9.75 15.32 -15.04
C PRO A 73 -8.32 15.67 -15.47
N ILE A 74 -7.38 14.75 -15.27
CA ILE A 74 -5.99 14.89 -15.75
C ILE A 74 -5.93 14.80 -17.28
N LEU A 75 -6.82 14.01 -17.90
CA LEU A 75 -6.76 13.61 -19.31
C LEU A 75 -7.75 14.33 -20.24
N GLN A 76 -8.65 15.17 -19.72
CA GLN A 76 -9.52 15.98 -20.57
C GLN A 76 -8.86 17.34 -20.80
N GLN A 77 -8.51 17.63 -22.06
CA GLN A 77 -8.32 19.01 -22.47
C GLN A 77 -9.64 19.74 -22.21
N SER A 78 -9.66 20.61 -21.22
CA SER A 78 -10.78 21.51 -21.01
C SER A 78 -10.78 22.53 -22.15
N ASP A 79 -11.95 22.80 -22.74
CA ASP A 79 -12.13 23.93 -23.67
C ASP A 79 -11.97 25.28 -22.96
N GLU A 80 -11.92 25.28 -21.62
CA GLU A 80 -11.63 26.46 -20.81
C GLU A 80 -10.12 26.67 -20.63
N PRO A 81 -9.59 27.88 -20.93
CA PRO A 81 -8.15 28.15 -20.98
C PRO A 81 -7.39 28.05 -19.64
N TYR A 82 -8.03 27.69 -18.52
CA TYR A 82 -7.42 27.71 -17.18
C TYR A 82 -7.80 26.55 -16.24
N CYS A 83 -8.50 25.52 -16.70
CA CYS A 83 -8.82 24.37 -15.83
C CYS A 83 -7.65 23.37 -15.79
N VAL A 84 -6.69 23.61 -14.88
CA VAL A 84 -5.58 22.70 -14.58
C VAL A 84 -5.97 21.85 -13.38
N ALA A 85 -6.10 20.53 -13.56
CA ALA A 85 -6.30 19.59 -12.46
C ALA A 85 -5.08 19.64 -11.51
N LEU A 86 -5.33 19.89 -10.23
CA LEU A 86 -4.29 19.92 -9.21
C LEU A 86 -4.23 18.57 -8.49
N ARG A 87 -3.00 18.12 -8.23
CA ARG A 87 -2.76 16.95 -7.39
C ARG A 87 -2.89 17.37 -5.92
N ARG A 88 -3.89 16.82 -5.24
CA ARG A 88 -4.10 16.95 -3.81
C ARG A 88 -3.34 15.86 -3.07
N CYS A 89 -2.82 16.22 -1.90
CA CYS A 89 -2.08 15.35 -1.00
C CYS A 89 -2.59 15.63 0.42
N ASP A 90 -3.56 14.86 0.87
CA ASP A 90 -4.24 15.09 2.15
C ASP A 90 -3.73 14.09 3.17
N ARG A 91 -3.29 14.58 4.34
CA ARG A 91 -2.75 13.73 5.41
C ARG A 91 -3.89 13.26 6.32
N HIS A 92 -3.97 11.96 6.52
CA HIS A 92 -4.96 11.31 7.36
C HIS A 92 -4.30 10.55 8.53
N PRO A 93 -4.99 10.40 9.67
CA PRO A 93 -4.44 9.72 10.83
C PRO A 93 -4.20 8.22 10.60
N ASN A 94 -4.97 7.58 9.72
CA ASN A 94 -4.86 6.16 9.37
C ASN A 94 -5.55 5.87 8.03
N ASN A 95 -5.40 4.61 7.57
CA ASN A 95 -6.07 4.13 6.37
C ASN A 95 -7.58 4.25 6.43
N GLU A 96 -8.20 3.95 7.58
CA GLU A 96 -9.67 3.99 7.68
C GLU A 96 -10.21 5.39 7.34
N ALA A 97 -9.64 6.44 7.94
CA ALA A 97 -10.01 7.82 7.67
C ALA A 97 -9.71 8.24 6.22
N ALA A 98 -8.60 7.76 5.64
CA ALA A 98 -8.24 8.06 4.26
C ALA A 98 -9.17 7.38 3.24
N ILE A 99 -9.53 6.11 3.50
CA ILE A 99 -10.45 5.34 2.66
C ILE A 99 -11.85 5.93 2.75
N GLU A 100 -12.33 6.30 3.95
CA GLU A 100 -13.62 6.98 4.10
C GLU A 100 -13.70 8.28 3.29
N GLU A 101 -12.63 9.09 3.28
CA GLU A 101 -12.57 10.30 2.47
C GLU A 101 -12.58 10.00 0.97
N ALA A 102 -11.77 9.03 0.54
CA ALA A 102 -11.70 8.61 -0.86
C ALA A 102 -13.07 8.12 -1.36
N CYS A 103 -13.79 7.32 -0.55
CA CYS A 103 -15.11 6.82 -0.91
C CYS A 103 -16.18 7.92 -0.89
N ARG A 104 -16.09 8.88 0.05
CA ARG A 104 -17.03 10.01 0.14
C ARG A 104 -16.89 10.97 -1.04
N SER A 105 -15.66 11.19 -1.48
CA SER A 105 -15.33 12.12 -2.56
C SER A 105 -15.84 11.65 -3.93
N GLY A 106 -16.30 10.40 -4.06
CA GLY A 106 -16.89 9.88 -5.31
C GLY A 106 -15.93 10.00 -6.50
N LEU A 107 -14.63 9.88 -6.24
CA LEU A 107 -13.57 10.14 -7.21
C LEU A 107 -13.76 9.27 -8.45
N ASP A 108 -13.88 9.89 -9.61
CA ASP A 108 -13.95 9.16 -10.88
C ASP A 108 -12.62 8.40 -11.08
N PRO A 109 -12.66 7.06 -11.17
CA PRO A 109 -11.51 6.19 -11.39
C PRO A 109 -10.58 6.63 -12.52
N LEU A 110 -11.16 7.15 -13.60
CA LEU A 110 -10.46 7.47 -14.84
C LEU A 110 -9.83 8.86 -14.82
N LEU A 111 -10.27 9.71 -13.90
CA LEU A 111 -9.92 11.13 -13.88
C LEU A 111 -9.05 11.51 -12.69
N SER A 112 -9.31 10.89 -11.53
CA SER A 112 -8.72 11.31 -10.26
C SER A 112 -7.51 10.46 -9.85
N SER A 113 -7.43 9.22 -10.35
CA SER A 113 -6.40 8.22 -10.03
C SER A 113 -5.94 8.24 -8.56
N PRO A 114 -6.84 8.00 -7.58
CA PRO A 114 -6.51 8.14 -6.17
C PRO A 114 -5.60 7.01 -5.69
N PHE A 115 -4.69 7.26 -4.76
CA PHE A 115 -3.88 6.22 -4.11
C PHE A 115 -3.43 6.69 -2.72
N ILE A 116 -3.01 5.76 -1.86
CA ILE A 116 -2.58 6.07 -0.49
C ILE A 116 -1.09 5.74 -0.32
N LEU A 117 -0.35 6.70 0.23
CA LEU A 117 1.06 6.57 0.60
C LEU A 117 1.24 6.43 2.11
N ALA A 118 2.27 5.68 2.51
CA ALA A 118 2.87 5.80 3.83
C ALA A 118 3.72 7.08 3.92
N GLU A 119 4.07 7.50 5.13
CA GLU A 119 4.97 8.65 5.34
C GLU A 119 6.36 8.48 4.73
N ASP A 120 6.82 7.24 4.55
CA ASP A 120 8.10 6.95 3.88
C ASP A 120 8.01 7.02 2.34
N GLY A 121 6.84 7.40 1.80
CA GLY A 121 6.58 7.51 0.37
C GLY A 121 6.24 6.19 -0.32
N SER A 122 6.18 5.06 0.41
CA SER A 122 5.73 3.78 -0.16
C SER A 122 4.23 3.79 -0.46
N VAL A 123 3.84 3.17 -1.58
CA VAL A 123 2.42 3.02 -1.96
C VAL A 123 1.81 1.88 -1.14
N ILE A 124 0.77 2.19 -0.36
CA ILE A 124 0.02 1.23 0.44
C ILE A 124 -1.18 0.71 -0.36
N TRP A 125 -1.96 1.64 -0.92
CA TRP A 125 -3.12 1.35 -1.76
C TRP A 125 -2.90 1.93 -3.14
N GLU A 126 -2.87 1.08 -4.15
CA GLU A 126 -2.90 1.51 -5.54
C GLU A 126 -4.33 1.91 -5.93
N SER A 127 -4.48 2.73 -6.99
CA SER A 127 -5.78 3.19 -7.46
C SER A 127 -6.82 2.10 -7.70
N PRO A 128 -6.54 1.03 -8.47
CA PRO A 128 -7.54 -0.02 -8.67
C PRO A 128 -7.97 -0.69 -7.36
N GLU A 129 -7.02 -0.99 -6.46
CA GLU A 129 -7.32 -1.62 -5.17
C GLU A 129 -8.16 -0.70 -4.26
N LEU A 130 -7.83 0.58 -4.21
CA LEU A 130 -8.55 1.56 -3.39
C LEU A 130 -10.00 1.75 -3.86
N LEU A 131 -10.19 1.78 -5.18
CA LEU A 131 -11.52 1.92 -5.77
C LEU A 131 -12.37 0.66 -5.57
N GLU A 132 -11.77 -0.52 -5.72
CA GLU A 132 -12.44 -1.80 -5.41
C GLU A 132 -12.88 -1.84 -3.93
N GLU A 133 -12.01 -1.41 -3.02
CA GLU A 133 -12.32 -1.30 -1.59
C GLU A 133 -13.48 -0.33 -1.32
N CYS A 134 -13.53 0.81 -1.99
CA CYS A 134 -14.66 1.75 -1.89
C CYS A 134 -15.97 1.18 -2.45
N ASN A 135 -15.92 0.47 -3.58
CA ASN A 135 -17.08 -0.21 -4.14
C ASN A 135 -17.62 -1.27 -3.18
N ARG A 136 -16.73 -2.09 -2.61
CA ARG A 136 -17.06 -3.12 -1.62
C ARG A 136 -17.77 -2.54 -0.40
N ARG A 137 -17.29 -1.40 0.12
CA ARG A 137 -17.90 -0.69 1.27
C ARG A 137 -19.25 -0.04 0.91
N SER A 138 -19.41 0.42 -0.33
CA SER A 138 -20.67 1.01 -0.81
C SER A 138 -21.77 -0.05 -0.95
N CYS A 139 -21.44 -1.26 -1.43
CA CYS A 139 -22.38 -2.38 -1.51
C CYS A 139 -22.74 -2.99 -0.14
N ALA A 140 -21.91 -2.79 0.88
CA ALA A 140 -22.11 -3.36 2.21
C ALA A 140 -23.01 -2.53 3.14
N LYS A 141 -23.43 -1.32 2.74
CA LYS A 141 -24.40 -0.52 3.49
C LYS A 141 -25.84 -0.94 3.10
N PRO A 142 -26.63 -1.58 3.98
CA PRO A 142 -28.06 -1.75 3.72
C PRO A 142 -28.74 -0.36 3.74
N ALA A 143 -29.72 -0.19 2.84
CA ALA A 143 -30.53 1.01 2.69
C ALA A 143 -31.31 1.35 3.97
#